data_AF-A0A523YJ13-F1
#
_entry.id   AF-A0A523YJ13-F1
#
_cell.length_a   1.000
_cell.length_b   1.000
_cell.length_c   1.000
_cell.angle_alpha   90.00
_cell.angle_beta   90.00
_cell.angle_gamma   90.00
#
_symmetry.space_group_name_H-M   'P 1'
#
loop_
_entity.id
_entity.type
_entity.pdbx_description
1 polymer ?
#
loop_
_entity_poly.entity_id
_entity_poly.type
_entity_poly.pdbx_seq_one_letter_code
_entity_poly.pdbx_strand_id
1 'polypeptide(L)'
;MKEKIARILTIQLVIGLATLSMVSYVFAEEDIDGDGMADWWELQYFGDLSQEADWDFDGDEFTNLEEFEAGTDPTDPTDKPRPPANNIY
;
A
#
# COMPACT_ATOMS: atom_id res chain seq x y z
N MET A 1 43.32 16.40 14.44
CA MET A 1 43.04 14.99 14.06
C MET A 1 41.72 14.50 14.63
N LYS A 2 41.45 14.70 15.93
CA LYS A 2 40.20 14.30 16.61
C LYS A 2 38.92 14.88 15.99
N GLU A 3 38.93 16.16 15.60
CA GLU A 3 37.77 16.84 15.00
C GLU A 3 37.33 16.28 13.63
N LYS A 4 38.27 15.74 12.83
CA LYS A 4 37.94 15.16 11.52
C LYS A 4 37.29 13.78 11.68
N ILE A 5 37.75 13.00 12.67
CA ILE A 5 37.22 11.66 12.96
C ILE A 5 35.81 11.77 13.56
N ALA A 6 35.59 12.71 14.49
CA ALA A 6 34.26 12.94 15.06
C ALA A 6 33.22 13.30 13.98
N ARG A 7 33.55 14.19 13.04
CA ARG A 7 32.63 14.59 11.96
C ARG A 7 32.32 13.45 10.98
N ILE A 8 33.29 12.62 10.65
CA ILE A 8 33.07 11.46 9.77
C ILE A 8 32.19 10.41 10.47
N LEU A 9 32.45 10.12 11.74
CA LEU A 9 31.65 9.18 12.52
C LEU A 9 30.20 9.65 12.70
N THR A 10 29.97 10.95 12.91
CA THR A 10 28.61 11.49 13.01
C THR A 10 27.87 11.39 11.67
N ILE A 11 28.53 11.65 10.54
CA ILE A 11 27.91 11.52 9.22
C ILE A 11 27.59 10.05 8.89
N GLN A 12 28.50 9.12 9.17
CA GLN A 12 28.29 7.69 8.92
C GLN A 12 27.16 7.11 9.78
N LEU A 13 27.03 7.56 11.03
CA LEU A 13 25.94 7.14 11.91
C LEU A 13 24.57 7.69 11.45
N VAL A 14 24.51 8.96 11.04
CA VAL A 14 23.27 9.59 10.54
C VAL A 14 22.82 8.99 9.22
N ILE A 15 23.74 8.75 8.28
CA ILE A 15 23.44 8.08 7.01
C ILE A 15 22.96 6.65 7.26
N GLY A 16 23.63 5.89 8.13
CA GLY A 16 23.24 4.51 8.45
C GLY A 16 21.85 4.39 9.09
N LEU A 17 21.49 5.32 9.99
CA LEU A 17 20.16 5.38 10.61
C LEU A 17 19.07 5.78 9.61
N ALA A 18 19.35 6.74 8.72
CA ALA A 18 18.41 7.14 7.68
C ALA A 18 18.17 6.03 6.66
N THR A 19 19.22 5.29 6.26
CA THR A 19 19.06 4.16 5.33
C THR A 19 18.29 2.99 5.95
N LEU A 20 18.44 2.74 7.25
CA LEU A 20 17.74 1.65 7.93
C LEU A 20 16.23 1.94 8.06
N SER A 21 15.87 3.20 8.33
CA SER A 21 14.47 3.62 8.39
C SER A 21 13.78 3.65 7.02
N MET A 22 14.53 3.93 5.95
CA MET A 22 13.99 4.04 4.58
C MET A 22 13.76 2.67 3.93
N VAL A 23 14.56 1.65 4.26
CA VAL A 23 14.39 0.28 3.74
C VAL A 23 13.17 -0.43 4.35
N SER A 24 12.77 -0.09 5.58
CA SER A 24 11.59 -0.69 6.23
C SER A 24 10.25 -0.11 5.78
N TYR A 25 10.23 1.04 5.08
CA TYR A 25 9.00 1.69 4.63
C TYR A 25 8.65 1.34 3.17
N VAL A 26 9.66 1.02 2.35
CA VAL A 26 9.48 0.77 0.91
C VAL A 26 8.90 -0.62 0.60
N PHE A 27 8.94 -1.56 1.56
CA PHE A 27 8.57 -2.97 1.32
C PHE A 27 7.10 -3.33 1.60
N ALA A 28 6.27 -2.38 2.04
CA ALA A 28 4.88 -2.65 2.43
C ALA A 28 3.84 -2.05 1.46
N GLU A 29 4.27 -1.26 0.48
CA GLU A 29 3.42 -0.49 -0.44
C GLU A 29 4.05 -0.52 -1.86
N GLU A 30 4.36 -1.70 -2.39
CA GLU A 30 4.63 -1.80 -3.83
C GLU A 30 3.31 -1.58 -4.57
N ASP A 31 3.27 -0.59 -5.47
CA ASP A 31 2.17 -0.15 -6.33
C ASP A 31 2.83 0.23 -7.68
N ILE A 32 3.08 -0.78 -8.51
CA ILE A 32 3.95 -0.68 -9.69
C ILE A 32 3.27 0.07 -10.84
N ASP A 33 1.97 -0.08 -10.99
CA ASP A 33 1.17 0.59 -12.02
C ASP A 33 0.62 1.95 -11.54
N GLY A 34 0.67 2.24 -10.24
CA GLY A 34 0.49 3.56 -9.67
C GLY A 34 -0.98 3.96 -9.55
N ASP A 35 -1.87 2.98 -9.37
CA ASP A 35 -3.31 3.20 -9.31
C ASP A 35 -3.85 3.33 -7.87
N GLY A 36 -2.98 3.11 -6.89
CA GLY A 36 -3.28 3.24 -5.46
C GLY A 36 -3.68 1.93 -4.78
N MET A 37 -3.70 0.82 -5.51
CA MET A 37 -3.78 -0.53 -4.95
C MET A 37 -2.37 -1.09 -4.74
N ALA A 38 -2.22 -2.00 -3.78
CA ALA A 38 -0.91 -2.63 -3.56
C ALA A 38 -0.75 -3.87 -4.44
N ASP A 39 0.41 -4.04 -5.07
CA ASP A 39 0.74 -5.16 -5.95
C ASP A 39 0.42 -6.52 -5.31
N TRP A 40 0.69 -6.68 -4.01
CA TRP A 40 0.44 -7.94 -3.32
C TRP A 40 -1.04 -8.28 -3.22
N TRP A 41 -1.90 -7.26 -3.14
CA TRP A 41 -3.35 -7.40 -3.06
C TRP A 41 -3.90 -7.74 -4.44
N GLU A 42 -3.43 -7.05 -5.47
CA GLU A 42 -3.81 -7.33 -6.86
C GLU A 42 -3.35 -8.73 -7.30
N LEU A 43 -2.12 -9.14 -6.98
CA LEU A 43 -1.62 -10.49 -7.26
C LEU A 43 -2.38 -11.57 -6.49
N GLN A 44 -2.92 -11.25 -5.30
CA GLN A 44 -3.70 -12.18 -4.48
C GLN A 44 -5.08 -12.44 -5.09
N TYR A 45 -5.75 -11.40 -5.62
CA TYR A 45 -7.14 -11.52 -6.11
C TYR A 45 -7.25 -11.68 -7.62
N PHE A 46 -6.43 -10.99 -8.41
CA PHE A 46 -6.49 -10.99 -9.87
C PHE A 46 -5.38 -11.80 -10.52
N GLY A 47 -4.24 -11.94 -9.84
CA GLY A 47 -3.07 -12.69 -10.34
C GLY A 47 -2.18 -11.92 -11.32
N ASP A 48 -2.47 -10.65 -11.55
CA ASP A 48 -1.68 -9.67 -12.29
C ASP A 48 -1.98 -8.23 -11.79
N LEU A 49 -1.34 -7.23 -12.40
CA LEU A 49 -1.47 -5.80 -12.10
C LEU A 49 -2.21 -5.08 -13.25
N SER A 50 -3.29 -5.69 -13.76
CA SER A 50 -4.03 -5.14 -14.91
C SER A 50 -5.41 -4.61 -14.54
N GLN A 51 -5.83 -4.80 -13.30
CA GLN A 51 -7.08 -4.24 -12.81
C GLN A 51 -6.85 -2.81 -12.39
N GLU A 52 -7.71 -1.91 -12.83
CA GLU A 52 -7.62 -0.51 -12.46
C GLU A 52 -8.43 -0.25 -11.18
N ALA A 53 -7.96 0.69 -10.37
CA ALA A 53 -8.60 1.15 -9.14
C ALA A 53 -10.08 1.56 -9.28
N ASP A 54 -10.49 2.07 -10.45
CA ASP A 54 -11.85 2.54 -10.73
C ASP A 54 -12.77 1.49 -11.38
N TRP A 55 -12.29 0.26 -11.55
CA TRP A 55 -13.10 -0.87 -12.04
C TRP A 55 -13.82 -1.58 -10.90
N ASP A 56 -14.85 -2.35 -11.26
CA ASP A 56 -15.67 -3.17 -10.37
C ASP A 56 -15.57 -4.60 -10.92
N PHE A 57 -14.66 -5.40 -10.36
CA PHE A 57 -14.32 -6.71 -10.92
C PHE A 57 -15.44 -7.74 -10.73
N ASP A 58 -16.15 -7.70 -9.60
CA ASP A 58 -17.18 -8.68 -9.26
C ASP A 58 -18.62 -8.22 -9.54
N GLY A 59 -18.82 -6.93 -9.85
CA GLY A 59 -20.07 -6.33 -10.28
C GLY A 59 -21.00 -5.96 -9.14
N ASP A 60 -20.48 -5.61 -7.96
CA ASP A 60 -21.26 -5.35 -6.75
C ASP A 60 -21.52 -3.86 -6.45
N GLU A 61 -21.12 -2.98 -7.38
CA GLU A 61 -21.21 -1.50 -7.34
C GLU A 61 -20.13 -0.79 -6.50
N PHE A 62 -19.11 -1.49 -6.00
CA PHE A 62 -17.91 -0.89 -5.39
C PHE A 62 -16.70 -0.99 -6.32
N THR A 63 -15.81 -0.01 -6.28
CA THR A 63 -14.58 -0.10 -7.07
C THR A 63 -13.53 -0.96 -6.35
N ASN A 64 -12.62 -1.56 -7.11
CA ASN A 64 -11.49 -2.33 -6.59
C ASN A 64 -10.72 -1.54 -5.51
N LEU A 65 -10.55 -0.22 -5.69
CA LEU A 65 -9.94 0.64 -4.69
C LEU A 65 -10.77 0.77 -3.39
N GLU A 66 -12.09 0.94 -3.49
CA GLU A 66 -12.96 1.01 -2.31
C GLU A 66 -12.91 -0.31 -1.51
N GLU A 67 -12.79 -1.43 -2.21
CA GLU A 67 -12.64 -2.76 -1.62
C GLU A 67 -11.25 -2.99 -1.02
N PHE A 68 -10.19 -2.54 -1.69
CA PHE A 68 -8.83 -2.53 -1.16
C PHE A 68 -8.75 -1.74 0.15
N GLU A 69 -9.32 -0.54 0.19
CA GLU A 69 -9.38 0.31 1.38
C GLU A 69 -10.25 -0.30 2.50
N ALA A 70 -11.32 -1.02 2.14
CA ALA A 70 -12.20 -1.71 3.08
C ALA A 70 -11.65 -3.06 3.56
N GLY A 71 -10.66 -3.62 2.86
CA GLY A 71 -10.10 -4.94 3.09
C GLY A 71 -11.07 -6.08 2.75
N THR A 72 -11.87 -5.93 1.69
CA THR A 72 -12.79 -6.95 1.18
C THR A 72 -12.20 -7.75 0.01
N ASP A 73 -12.89 -8.80 -0.42
CA ASP A 73 -12.51 -9.64 -1.57
C ASP A 73 -13.17 -9.13 -2.86
N PRO A 74 -12.42 -8.48 -3.77
CA PRO A 74 -12.95 -7.90 -5.01
C PRO A 74 -13.37 -8.94 -6.05
N THR A 75 -13.38 -10.22 -5.69
CA THR A 75 -13.81 -11.34 -6.53
C THR A 75 -15.07 -12.02 -6.00
N ASP A 76 -15.62 -11.57 -4.86
CA ASP A 76 -16.83 -12.10 -4.23
C ASP A 76 -17.86 -10.97 -4.02
N PRO A 77 -18.93 -10.90 -4.83
CA PRO A 77 -19.93 -9.82 -4.77
C PRO A 77 -20.79 -9.84 -3.49
N THR A 78 -20.52 -10.77 -2.57
CA THR A 78 -21.12 -10.83 -1.24
C THR A 78 -20.22 -10.28 -0.14
N ASP A 79 -18.92 -10.12 -0.37
CA ASP A 79 -17.96 -9.55 0.57
C ASP A 79 -17.66 -8.10 0.20
N LYS A 80 -18.48 -7.18 0.72
CA LYS A 80 -18.47 -5.79 0.26
C LYS A 80 -18.25 -4.78 1.36
N PRO A 81 -17.77 -3.57 1.02
CA PRO A 81 -17.58 -2.50 1.98
C PRO A 81 -18.84 -2.26 2.81
N ARG A 82 -18.70 -2.27 4.13
CA ARG A 82 -19.82 -1.94 5.01
C ARG A 82 -20.17 -0.47 4.83
N PRO A 83 -21.46 -0.10 4.70
CA PRO A 83 -21.85 1.30 4.77
C PRO A 83 -21.28 1.91 6.06
N PRO A 84 -20.75 3.14 6.02
CA PRO A 84 -20.29 3.81 7.24
C PRO A 84 -21.46 3.84 8.24
N ALA A 85 -21.16 3.51 9.51
CA ALA A 85 -22.13 3.10 10.53
C ALA A 85 -23.12 4.20 11.00
N ASN A 86 -23.37 5.23 10.20
CA ASN A 86 -24.02 6.48 10.59
C ASN A 86 -25.08 7.01 9.60
N ASN A 87 -25.60 6.18 8.69
CA ASN A 87 -26.77 6.56 7.88
C ASN A 87 -27.94 5.59 8.03
N ILE A 88 -28.71 5.81 9.11
CA ILE A 88 -30.10 5.35 9.23
C ILE A 88 -30.98 6.49 8.71
N TYR A 89 -31.54 6.34 7.52
CA TYR A 89 -32.68 7.13 7.04
C TYR A 89 -33.97 6.34 7.21
#